data_AF-A0A524AK46-F1
#
_entry.id   AF-A0A524AK46-F1
#
_cell.length_a   1.000
_cell.length_b   1.000
_cell.length_c   1.000
_cell.angle_alpha   90.00
_cell.angle_beta   90.00
_cell.angle_gamma   90.00
#
_symmetry.space_group_name_H-M   'P 1'
#
loop_
_entity.id
_entity.type
_entity.pdbx_description
1 polymer ?
#
loop_
_entity_poly.entity_id
_entity_poly.type
_entity_poly.pdbx_seq_one_letter_code
_entity_poly.pdbx_strand_id
1 'polypeptide(L)'
;MPARVHLTVPPGFRKKVPPGCVLHKATLVPEDVESRTGYRVTTPLRTLLDVADSPLSQEHLNKAARDALERGLVRHRLLETVPCTPDARRRLDQVLTATRQGRRMEFAA
;
A
#
# COMPACT_ATOMS: atom_id res chain seq x y z
N MET A 1 10.73 -11.91 -11.08
CA MET A 1 11.01 -10.55 -10.55
C MET A 1 10.05 -9.56 -11.20
N PRO A 2 9.62 -8.48 -10.52
CA PRO A 2 8.71 -7.49 -11.10
C PRO A 2 9.35 -6.79 -12.30
N ALA A 3 8.52 -6.37 -13.26
CA ALA A 3 9.01 -5.72 -14.48
C ALA A 3 9.60 -4.32 -14.23
N ARG A 4 9.21 -3.66 -13.13
CA ARG A 4 9.71 -2.34 -12.71
C ARG A 4 9.90 -2.26 -11.20
N VAL A 5 10.85 -1.42 -10.79
CA VAL A 5 11.10 -1.06 -9.38
C VAL A 5 10.52 0.33 -9.12
N HIS A 6 9.67 0.44 -8.11
CA HIS A 6 9.08 1.72 -7.70
C HIS A 6 9.89 2.30 -6.54
N LEU A 7 10.33 3.56 -6.69
CA LEU A 7 11.15 4.25 -5.70
C LEU A 7 10.50 5.58 -5.32
N THR A 8 10.38 5.85 -4.04
CA THR A 8 9.99 7.17 -3.54
C THR A 8 11.23 8.03 -3.34
N VAL A 9 11.22 9.22 -3.92
CA VAL A 9 12.32 10.19 -3.86
C VAL A 9 11.81 11.55 -3.37
N PRO A 10 12.67 12.39 -2.75
CA PRO A 10 12.28 13.73 -2.35
C PRO A 10 11.80 14.57 -3.54
N PRO A 11 10.91 15.57 -3.34
CA PRO A 11 10.39 16.41 -4.43
C PRO A 11 11.48 17.08 -5.28
N GLY A 12 12.58 17.47 -4.65
CA GLY A 12 13.75 18.09 -5.27
C GLY A 12 14.71 17.12 -5.98
N PHE A 13 14.41 15.82 -6.06
CA PHE A 13 15.26 14.84 -6.74
C PHE A 13 15.27 15.07 -8.27
N ARG A 14 16.46 15.20 -8.85
CA ARG A 14 16.67 15.59 -10.26
C ARG A 14 17.42 14.57 -11.12
N LYS A 15 17.89 13.44 -10.57
CA LYS A 15 18.60 12.45 -11.38
C LYS A 15 17.66 11.83 -12.40
N LYS A 16 18.19 11.48 -13.58
CA LYS A 16 17.46 10.73 -14.60
C LYS A 16 16.97 9.41 -14.02
N VAL A 17 15.77 9.01 -14.40
CA VAL A 17 15.18 7.73 -13.97
C VAL A 17 15.99 6.60 -14.59
N PRO A 18 16.59 5.70 -13.77
CA PRO A 18 17.28 4.53 -14.31
C PRO A 18 16.33 3.62 -15.09
N PRO A 19 16.81 2.89 -16.12
CA PRO A 19 16.00 1.90 -16.82
C PRO A 19 15.35 0.91 -15.84
N GLY A 20 14.07 0.60 -16.05
CA GLY A 20 13.31 -0.30 -15.18
C GLY A 20 12.84 0.31 -13.85
N CYS A 21 13.09 1.60 -13.59
CA CYS A 21 12.60 2.28 -12.39
C CYS A 21 11.39 3.20 -12.69
N VAL A 22 10.54 3.38 -11.68
CA VAL A 22 9.49 4.40 -11.63
C VAL A 22 9.72 5.24 -10.38
N LEU A 23 9.88 6.56 -10.54
CA LEU A 23 10.08 7.46 -9.41
C LEU A 23 8.77 8.11 -9.00
N HIS A 24 8.47 8.03 -7.72
CA HIS A 24 7.39 8.73 -7.06
C HIS A 24 7.98 9.85 -6.22
N LYS A 25 7.44 11.07 -6.31
CA LYS A 25 7.94 12.21 -5.54
C LYS A 25 7.11 12.42 -4.29
N ALA A 26 7.71 12.20 -3.13
CA ALA A 26 7.07 12.47 -1.84
C ALA A 26 8.12 12.66 -0.74
N THR A 27 7.70 13.31 0.34
CA THR A 27 8.43 13.30 1.62
C THR A 27 7.77 12.25 2.50
N LEU A 28 8.54 11.25 2.93
CA LEU A 28 8.08 10.21 3.86
C LEU A 28 8.53 10.55 5.27
N VAL A 29 7.61 10.38 6.23
CA VAL A 29 7.95 10.45 7.65
C VAL A 29 8.68 9.18 8.09
N PRO A 30 9.49 9.19 9.16
CA PRO A 30 10.23 8.01 9.61
C PRO A 30 9.35 6.79 9.88
N GLU A 31 8.13 7.00 10.38
CA GLU A 31 7.16 5.95 10.71
C GLU A 31 6.60 5.23 9.47
N ASP A 32 6.70 5.86 8.30
CA ASP A 32 6.28 5.31 7.01
C ASP A 32 7.35 4.40 6.39
N VAL A 33 8.51 4.26 7.03
CA VAL A 33 9.70 3.63 6.44
C VAL A 33 10.31 2.58 7.37
N GLU A 34 10.60 1.41 6.81
CA GLU A 34 11.34 0.34 7.47
C GLU A 34 12.76 0.23 6.90
N SER A 35 13.74 0.01 7.76
CA SER A 35 15.11 -0.26 7.34
C SER A 35 15.31 -1.76 7.09
N ARG A 36 15.98 -2.07 5.98
CA ARG A 36 16.47 -3.41 5.62
C ARG A 36 17.98 -3.31 5.40
N THR A 37 18.68 -4.44 5.35
CA THR A 37 20.12 -4.43 5.10
C THR A 37 20.42 -3.81 3.74
N GLY A 38 20.98 -2.60 3.75
CA GLY A 38 21.40 -1.86 2.55
C GLY A 38 20.33 -0.99 1.87
N TYR A 39 19.06 -0.98 2.34
CA TYR A 39 18.00 -0.15 1.74
C TYR A 39 16.83 0.10 2.70
N ARG A 40 15.91 0.98 2.29
CA ARG A 40 14.67 1.26 3.02
C ARG A 40 13.46 0.95 2.15
N VAL A 41 12.39 0.52 2.80
CA VAL A 41 11.10 0.23 2.17
C VAL A 41 9.99 0.97 2.89
N THR A 42 8.83 1.14 2.26
CA THR A 42 7.65 1.65 2.96
C THR A 42 7.08 0.60 3.90
N THR A 43 6.49 1.02 5.01
CA THR A 43 5.72 0.11 5.87
C THR A 43 4.53 -0.47 5.10
N PRO A 44 4.00 -1.65 5.48
CA PRO A 44 2.81 -2.22 4.85
C PRO A 44 1.63 -1.25 4.77
N LEU A 45 1.36 -0.50 5.85
CA LEU A 45 0.30 0.52 5.84
C LEU A 45 0.59 1.60 4.78
N ARG A 46 1.81 2.13 4.77
CA ARG A 46 2.19 3.16 3.80
C ARG A 46 2.09 2.65 2.36
N THR A 47 2.57 1.43 2.09
CA THR A 47 2.45 0.82 0.76
C THR A 47 0.98 0.70 0.33
N LEU A 48 0.07 0.29 1.22
CA LEU A 48 -1.35 0.19 0.89
C LEU A 48 -1.97 1.56 0.55
N LEU A 49 -1.57 2.62 1.26
CA LEU A 49 -1.98 3.99 0.94
C LEU A 49 -1.46 4.43 -0.42
N ASP A 50 -0.17 4.24 -0.68
CA ASP A 50 0.45 4.57 -1.97
C ASP A 50 -0.23 3.83 -3.14
N VAL A 51 -0.59 2.56 -2.94
CA VAL A 51 -1.30 1.76 -3.93
C VAL A 51 -2.75 2.22 -4.12
N ALA A 52 -3.44 2.58 -3.04
CA ALA A 52 -4.80 3.11 -3.10
C ALA A 52 -4.86 4.44 -3.87
N ASP A 53 -3.82 5.27 -3.79
CA ASP A 53 -3.67 6.49 -4.59
C ASP A 53 -3.07 6.26 -5.99
N SER A 54 -2.81 5.02 -6.38
CA SER A 54 -2.19 4.69 -7.67
C SER A 54 -3.18 4.12 -8.69
N PRO A 55 -2.84 4.12 -10.00
CA PRO A 55 -3.64 3.45 -11.03
C PRO A 55 -3.69 1.90 -10.94
N LEU A 56 -3.02 1.27 -9.96
CA LEU A 56 -3.06 -0.19 -9.80
C LEU A 56 -4.52 -0.65 -9.61
N SER A 57 -4.91 -1.81 -10.14
CA SER A 57 -6.31 -2.25 -10.07
C SER A 57 -6.80 -2.49 -8.64
N GLN A 58 -8.11 -2.33 -8.42
CA GLN A 58 -8.74 -2.59 -7.12
C GLN A 58 -8.54 -4.04 -6.66
N GLU A 59 -8.50 -4.99 -7.58
CA GLU A 59 -8.25 -6.41 -7.27
C GLU A 59 -6.90 -6.63 -6.61
N HIS A 60 -5.83 -6.03 -7.14
CA HIS A 60 -4.49 -6.13 -6.55
C HIS A 60 -4.43 -5.47 -5.17
N LEU A 61 -5.09 -4.32 -4.99
CA LEU A 61 -5.20 -3.67 -3.69
C LEU A 61 -5.96 -4.56 -2.68
N ASN A 62 -7.09 -5.15 -3.09
CA ASN A 62 -7.87 -6.07 -2.25
C ASN A 62 -7.02 -7.26 -1.79
N LYS A 63 -6.26 -7.87 -2.72
CA LYS A 63 -5.37 -8.99 -2.39
C LYS A 63 -4.27 -8.56 -1.42
N ALA A 64 -3.55 -7.48 -1.71
CA ALA A 64 -2.47 -7.00 -0.86
C ALA A 64 -2.95 -6.63 0.55
N ALA A 65 -4.11 -5.99 0.66
CA ALA A 65 -4.68 -5.61 1.95
C ALA A 65 -5.18 -6.83 2.74
N ARG A 66 -5.80 -7.82 2.07
CA ARG A 66 -6.17 -9.09 2.71
C ARG A 66 -4.93 -9.79 3.28
N ASP A 67 -3.89 -9.97 2.46
CA ASP A 67 -2.64 -10.62 2.88
C ASP A 67 -2.01 -9.87 4.07
N ALA A 68 -2.05 -8.54 4.06
CA ALA A 68 -1.52 -7.71 5.15
C ALA A 68 -2.33 -7.87 6.45
N LEU A 69 -3.66 -7.98 6.37
CA LEU A 69 -4.53 -8.20 7.52
C LEU A 69 -4.36 -9.62 8.10
N GLU A 70 -4.37 -10.64 7.24
CA GLU A 70 -4.22 -12.04 7.64
C GLU A 70 -2.87 -12.32 8.30
N ARG A 71 -1.80 -11.69 7.79
CA ARG A 71 -0.45 -11.81 8.35
C ARG A 71 -0.20 -10.89 9.54
N GLY A 72 -1.20 -10.12 9.98
CA GLY A 72 -1.09 -9.19 11.11
C GLY A 72 -0.14 -8.02 10.87
N LEU A 73 0.20 -7.71 9.61
CA LEU A 73 1.06 -6.58 9.24
C LEU A 73 0.36 -5.23 9.40
N VAL A 74 -0.97 -5.23 9.24
CA VAL A 74 -1.84 -4.06 9.44
C VAL A 74 -3.09 -4.49 10.19
N ARG A 75 -3.68 -3.59 10.97
CA ARG A 75 -4.95 -3.83 11.69
C ARG A 75 -6.13 -3.24 10.93
N HIS A 76 -7.27 -3.91 10.95
CA HIS A 76 -8.50 -3.45 10.28
C HIS A 76 -8.90 -2.01 10.69
N ARG A 77 -8.89 -1.74 12.00
CA ARG A 77 -9.19 -0.40 12.55
C ARG A 77 -8.26 0.69 12.02
N LEU A 78 -7.00 0.36 11.72
CA LEU A 78 -6.04 1.32 11.20
C LEU A 78 -6.40 1.73 9.77
N LEU A 79 -6.84 0.78 8.93
CA LEU A 79 -7.31 1.08 7.58
C LEU A 79 -8.60 1.93 7.59
N GLU A 80 -9.47 1.75 8.60
CA GLU A 80 -10.68 2.56 8.77
C GLU A 80 -10.37 4.02 9.13
N THR A 81 -9.35 4.28 9.96
CA THR A 81 -9.12 5.62 10.53
C THR A 81 -7.95 6.38 9.93
N VAL A 82 -7.10 5.74 9.14
CA VAL A 82 -5.87 6.38 8.62
C VAL A 82 -6.20 7.61 7.75
N PRO A 83 -5.56 8.77 7.98
CA PRO A 83 -5.72 9.92 7.09
C PRO A 83 -5.23 9.58 5.68
N CYS A 84 -6.04 9.88 4.67
CA CYS A 84 -5.71 9.63 3.27
C CYS A 84 -6.52 10.56 2.36
N THR A 85 -6.23 10.53 1.06
CA THR A 85 -7.02 11.26 0.07
C THR A 85 -8.46 10.69 -0.01
N PRO A 86 -9.43 11.44 -0.56
CA PRO A 86 -10.77 10.92 -0.80
C PRO A 86 -10.80 9.70 -1.72
N ASP A 87 -9.89 9.61 -2.68
CA ASP A 87 -9.84 8.51 -3.65
C ASP A 87 -9.29 7.23 -3.01
N ALA A 88 -8.19 7.35 -2.26
CA ALA A 88 -7.68 6.26 -1.44
C ALA A 88 -8.72 5.78 -0.42
N ARG A 89 -9.44 6.71 0.23
CA ARG A 89 -10.49 6.37 1.20
C ARG A 89 -11.55 5.47 0.58
N ARG A 90 -12.12 5.88 -0.57
CA ARG A 90 -13.14 5.08 -1.28
C ARG A 90 -12.64 3.68 -1.61
N ARG A 91 -11.38 3.55 -2.02
CA ARG A 91 -10.78 2.27 -2.38
C ARG A 91 -10.48 1.39 -1.17
N LEU A 92 -10.06 1.97 -0.05
CA LEU A 92 -9.91 1.24 1.22
C LEU A 92 -11.27 0.77 1.76
N ASP A 93 -12.32 1.57 1.65
CA ASP A 93 -13.66 1.17 2.11
C ASP A 93 -14.20 -0.03 1.30
N GLN A 94 -13.88 -0.12 0.01
CA GLN A 94 -14.16 -1.29 -0.83
C GLN A 94 -13.41 -2.54 -0.34
N VAL A 95 -12.13 -2.40 0.04
CA VAL A 95 -11.35 -3.50 0.65
C VAL A 95 -12.04 -3.98 1.93
N LEU A 96 -12.40 -3.08 2.83
CA LEU A 96 -12.98 -3.42 4.13
C LEU A 96 -14.34 -4.11 3.95
N THR A 97 -15.13 -3.69 2.97
CA THR A 97 -16.40 -4.34 2.61
C THR A 97 -16.16 -5.75 2.07
N ALA A 98 -15.21 -5.94 1.15
CA ALA A 98 -14.90 -7.24 0.56
C ALA A 98 -14.34 -8.24 1.59
N THR A 99 -13.53 -7.76 2.54
CA THR A 99 -12.92 -8.60 3.58
C THR A 99 -13.96 -9.11 4.58
N ARG A 100 -14.98 -8.29 4.90
CA ARG A 100 -16.12 -8.70 5.75
C ARG A 100 -17.00 -9.76 5.09
N GLN A 101 -17.13 -9.73 3.75
CA GLN A 101 -17.92 -10.72 3.00
C GLN A 101 -17.22 -12.07 2.89
N GLY A 102 -15.91 -12.08 2.62
CA GLY A 102 -15.13 -13.34 2.55
C GLY A 102 -15.13 -14.13 3.86
N ARG A 103 -14.99 -13.42 4.99
CA ARG A 103 -15.03 -14.03 6.32
C ARG A 103 -16.39 -14.65 6.66
N ARG A 104 -17.48 -14.20 6.03
CA ARG A 104 -18.83 -14.71 6.30
C ARG A 104 -19.13 -16.01 5.53
N MET A 105 -18.36 -16.31 4.48
CA MET A 105 -18.52 -17.51 3.65
C MET A 105 -17.65 -18.69 4.12
N GLU A 106 -16.51 -18.43 4.79
CA GLU A 106 -15.64 -19.49 5.33
C GLU A 106 -16.19 -20.21 6.58
N PHE A 107 -17.14 -19.60 7.31
CA PHE A 107 -17.77 -20.22 8.49
C PHE A 107 -19.08 -20.97 8.17
N ALA A 108 -19.43 -21.14 6.89
CA ALA A 108 -20.68 -21.79 6.45
C ALA A 108 -20.46 -23.18 5.83
N ALA A 109 -19.29 -23.80 6.01
CA ALA A 109 -18.93 -25.12 5.51
C ALA A 109 -18.60 -26.09 6.65
#